data_AF-A0A6G2V1F5-F1
#
_entry.id   AF-A0A6G2V1F5-F1
#
_cell.length_a   1.000
_cell.length_b   1.000
_cell.length_c   1.000
_cell.angle_alpha   90.00
_cell.angle_beta   90.00
_cell.angle_gamma   90.00
#
_symmetry.space_group_name_H-M   'P 1'
#
loop_
_entity.id
_entity.type
_entity.pdbx_description
1 polymer ?
#
loop_
_entity_poly.entity_id
_entity_poly.type
_entity_poly.pdbx_seq_one_letter_code
_entity_poly.pdbx_strand_id
1 'polypeptide(L)'
;MPHTFGPDADAPVTLDRREGPYGEVVLRRRGEDFEIIANGCFLMDTSDGRSERLLIDAALAALPAGRTAPAVLIGGLGVGFSLARAAA
;
A
#
# COMPACT_ATOMS: atom_id res chain seq x y z
N MET A 1 -37.29 6.23 -13.43
CA MET A 1 -36.89 5.34 -12.31
C MET A 1 -35.97 6.14 -11.42
N PRO A 2 -36.34 6.48 -10.18
CA PRO A 2 -35.42 7.18 -9.29
C PRO A 2 -34.33 6.20 -8.85
N HIS A 3 -33.06 6.54 -9.10
CA HIS A 3 -31.92 5.82 -8.54
C HIS A 3 -31.89 6.09 -7.03
N THR A 4 -32.25 5.08 -6.24
CA THR A 4 -32.09 5.11 -4.79
C THR A 4 -30.61 4.95 -4.48
N PHE A 5 -29.91 6.05 -4.20
CA PHE A 5 -28.59 5.99 -3.57
C PHE A 5 -28.82 5.51 -2.14
N GLY A 6 -28.68 4.19 -1.90
CA GLY A 6 -28.42 3.69 -0.55
C GLY A 6 -27.15 4.35 0.01
N PRO A 7 -26.88 4.29 1.32
CA PRO A 7 -25.62 4.81 1.85
C PRO A 7 -24.49 4.25 0.99
N ASP A 8 -23.70 5.14 0.36
CA ASP A 8 -22.66 4.79 -0.61
C ASP A 8 -21.89 3.60 -0.05
N ALA A 9 -22.07 2.41 -0.65
CA ALA A 9 -21.42 1.19 -0.17
C ALA A 9 -19.89 1.32 -0.21
N ASP A 10 -19.40 2.27 -1.01
CA ASP A 10 -17.99 2.65 -1.15
C ASP A 10 -17.61 3.91 -0.37
N ALA A 11 -18.46 4.39 0.55
CA ALA A 11 -18.08 5.48 1.44
C ALA A 11 -16.92 5.02 2.33
N PRO A 12 -15.84 5.81 2.44
CA PRO A 12 -14.68 5.41 3.21
C PRO A 12 -14.98 5.44 4.72
N VAL A 13 -14.65 4.34 5.42
CA VAL A 13 -14.84 4.17 6.86
C VAL A 13 -13.50 4.13 7.57
N THR A 14 -13.29 4.99 8.57
CA THR A 14 -12.09 4.94 9.41
C THR A 14 -12.14 3.69 10.30
N LEU A 15 -11.12 2.83 10.19
CA LEU A 15 -10.99 1.62 11.00
C LEU A 15 -10.17 1.84 12.27
N ASP A 16 -9.08 2.60 12.16
CA ASP A 16 -8.26 2.98 13.32
C ASP A 16 -7.60 4.35 13.08
N ARG A 17 -7.28 5.02 14.19
CA ARG A 17 -6.54 6.30 14.21
C ARG A 17 -5.60 6.29 15.40
N ARG A 18 -4.31 6.54 15.15
CA ARG A 18 -3.27 6.52 16.18
C ARG A 18 -2.36 7.73 16.05
N GLU A 19 -1.98 8.28 17.19
CA GLU A 19 -0.88 9.24 17.30
C GLU A 19 0.42 8.48 17.59
N GLY A 20 1.49 8.88 16.90
CA GLY A 20 2.83 8.32 17.06
C GLY A 20 3.90 9.41 17.14
N PRO A 21 5.17 9.01 17.31
CA PRO A 21 6.29 9.97 17.41
C PRO A 21 6.49 10.84 16.16
N TYR A 22 5.88 10.45 15.02
CA TYR A 22 5.94 11.16 13.74
C TYR A 22 4.58 11.76 13.33
N GLY A 23 3.64 11.86 14.27
CA GLY A 23 2.28 12.36 14.06
C GLY A 23 1.24 11.26 13.87
N GLU A 24 0.14 11.62 13.21
CA GLU A 24 -1.04 10.78 13.08
C GLU A 24 -0.90 9.75 11.96
N VAL A 25 -1.39 8.54 12.21
CA VAL A 25 -1.69 7.55 11.18
C VAL A 25 -3.15 7.08 11.29
N VAL A 26 -3.83 7.03 10.15
CA VAL A 26 -5.21 6.56 10.01
C VAL A 26 -5.25 5.39 9.02
N LEU A 27 -5.94 4.33 9.43
CA LEU A 27 -6.33 3.23 8.56
C LEU A 27 -7.79 3.43 8.15
N ARG A 28 -8.06 3.44 6.85
CA ARG A 28 -9.41 3.59 6.30
C ARG A 28 -9.74 2.41 5.39
N ARG A 29 -11.01 2.00 5.35
CA ARG A 29 -11.51 1.02 4.38
C ARG A 29 -12.47 1.68 3.40
N ARG A 30 -12.33 1.38 2.12
CA ARG A 30 -13.24 1.82 1.05
C ARG A 30 -13.54 0.60 0.17
N GLY A 31 -14.78 0.14 0.19
CA GLY A 31 -15.12 -1.15 -0.41
C GLY A 31 -14.31 -2.29 0.23
N GLU A 32 -13.55 -3.01 -0.60
CA GLU A 32 -12.65 -4.09 -0.18
C GLU A 32 -11.21 -3.62 0.11
N ASP A 33 -10.88 -2.38 -0.25
CA ASP A 33 -9.54 -1.84 -0.15
C ASP A 33 -9.28 -1.10 1.16
N PHE A 34 -8.01 -1.10 1.56
CA PHE A 34 -7.49 -0.36 2.71
C PHE A 34 -6.60 0.78 2.26
N GLU A 35 -6.66 1.88 2.99
CA GLU A 35 -5.87 3.07 2.76
C GLU A 35 -5.07 3.43 4.02
N ILE A 36 -3.84 3.88 3.80
CA ILE A 36 -2.98 4.45 4.85
C ILE A 36 -2.88 5.96 4.62
N ILE A 37 -3.26 6.71 5.65
CA ILE A 37 -3.21 8.18 5.65
C ILE A 37 -2.33 8.61 6.81
N ALA A 38 -1.33 9.46 6.56
CA ALA A 38 -0.46 10.00 7.59
C ALA A 38 -0.56 11.52 7.63
N ASN A 39 -0.83 12.09 8.80
CA ASN A 39 -0.98 13.53 8.99
C ASN A 39 -1.96 14.18 7.98
N GLY A 40 -3.07 13.49 7.67
CA GLY A 40 -4.06 13.91 6.68
C GLY A 40 -3.64 13.73 5.21
N CYS A 41 -2.41 13.30 4.93
CA CYS A 41 -1.93 12.98 3.59
C CYS A 41 -2.20 11.51 3.25
N PHE A 42 -2.92 11.26 2.16
CA PHE A 42 -3.05 9.90 1.62
C PHE A 42 -1.69 9.40 1.15
N LEU A 43 -1.24 8.28 1.68
CA LEU A 43 0.03 7.69 1.31
C LEU A 43 -0.14 6.64 0.21
N MET A 44 -0.98 5.65 0.45
CA MET A 44 -1.26 4.57 -0.50
C MET A 44 -2.50 3.77 -0.11
N ASP A 45 -2.92 2.86 -1.00
CA ASP A 45 -3.97 1.89 -0.75
C ASP A 45 -3.61 0.48 -1.25
N THR A 46 -4.52 -0.47 -1.05
CA THR A 46 -4.39 -1.85 -1.53
C THR A 46 -4.98 -2.09 -2.92
N SER A 47 -5.55 -1.07 -3.57
CA SER A 47 -6.29 -1.22 -4.82
C SER A 47 -5.38 -1.52 -6.01
N ASP A 48 -4.15 -0.97 -6.01
CA ASP A 48 -3.15 -1.26 -7.03
C ASP A 48 -1.71 -1.20 -6.48
N GLY A 49 -1.05 -2.36 -6.42
CA GLY A 49 0.38 -2.48 -6.06
C GLY A 49 1.35 -2.64 -7.25
N ARG A 50 0.97 -2.22 -8.46
CA ARG A 50 1.73 -2.53 -9.69
C ARG A 50 3.07 -1.80 -9.73
N SER A 51 3.13 -0.55 -9.28
CA SER A 51 4.36 0.22 -9.17
C SER A 51 5.41 -0.49 -8.32
N GLU A 52 4.99 -1.05 -7.19
CA GLU A 52 5.82 -1.74 -6.21
C GLU A 52 6.37 -3.03 -6.78
N ARG A 53 5.53 -3.80 -7.49
CA ARG A 53 5.98 -5.01 -8.18
C ARG A 53 7.00 -4.69 -9.26
N LEU A 54 6.72 -3.69 -10.09
CA LEU A 54 7.62 -3.26 -11.16
C LEU A 54 8.95 -2.71 -10.62
N LEU A 55 8.93 -1.98 -9.50
CA LEU A 55 10.13 -1.49 -8.85
C LEU A 55 11.06 -2.63 -8.45
N ILE A 56 10.52 -3.69 -7.84
CA ILE A 56 11.30 -4.84 -7.40
C ILE A 56 11.82 -5.65 -8.59
N ASP A 57 10.99 -5.87 -9.61
CA ASP A 57 11.40 -6.56 -10.84
C ASP A 57 12.52 -5.81 -11.57
N ALA A 58 12.42 -4.48 -11.65
CA ALA A 58 13.45 -3.64 -12.26
C ALA A 58 14.76 -3.68 -11.46
N ALA A 59 14.68 -3.62 -10.12
CA ALA A 59 15.85 -3.72 -9.27
C ALA A 59 16.55 -5.08 -9.38
N LEU A 60 15.78 -6.18 -9.45
CA LEU A 60 16.31 -7.53 -9.65
C LEU A 60 16.97 -7.68 -11.02
N ALA A 61 16.34 -7.17 -12.08
CA ALA A 61 16.86 -7.23 -13.44
C ALA A 61 18.17 -6.43 -13.62
N ALA A 62 18.42 -5.43 -12.77
CA ALA A 62 19.64 -4.63 -12.79
C ALA A 62 20.85 -5.33 -12.13
N LEU A 63 20.65 -6.45 -11.42
CA LEU A 63 21.75 -7.16 -10.77
C LEU A 63 22.63 -7.92 -11.79
N PRO A 64 23.94 -8.06 -11.54
CA PRO A 64 24.81 -8.88 -12.37
C PRO A 64 24.32 -10.32 -12.49
N ALA A 65 24.50 -10.91 -13.68
CA ALA A 65 24.20 -12.31 -13.92
C ALA A 65 24.92 -13.22 -12.91
N GLY A 66 24.23 -14.24 -12.41
CA GLY A 66 24.77 -15.23 -11.47
C GLY A 66 24.60 -14.91 -9.98
N ARG A 67 23.96 -13.80 -9.60
CA ARG A 67 23.62 -13.51 -8.20
C ARG A 67 22.38 -14.31 -7.76
N THR A 68 22.59 -15.47 -7.12
CA THR A 68 21.51 -16.44 -6.80
C THR A 68 20.78 -16.22 -5.48
N ALA A 69 21.12 -15.20 -4.69
CA ALA A 69 20.43 -14.84 -3.44
C ALA A 69 20.81 -13.41 -3.04
N PRO A 70 20.21 -12.37 -3.64
CA PRO A 70 20.47 -10.99 -3.26
C PRO A 70 19.88 -10.69 -1.87
N ALA A 71 20.59 -9.86 -1.11
CA ALA A 71 20.02 -9.21 0.07
C ALA A 71 19.31 -7.93 -0.39
N VAL A 72 18.11 -7.68 0.10
CA VAL A 72 17.28 -6.53 -0.28
C VAL A 72 16.99 -5.68 0.94
N LEU A 73 17.20 -4.37 0.83
CA LEU A 73 16.74 -3.36 1.79
C LEU A 73 15.60 -2.58 1.15
N ILE A 74 14.45 -2.50 1.83
CA ILE A 74 13.29 -1.74 1.39
C ILE A 74 13.15 -0.52 2.30
N GLY A 75 13.15 0.68 1.71
CA GLY A 75 12.92 1.93 2.43
C GLY A 75 11.42 2.17 2.66
N GLY A 76 10.97 1.99 3.90
CA GLY A 76 9.55 2.02 4.26
C GLY A 76 8.83 0.70 3.89
N LEU A 77 7.63 0.50 4.42
CA LEU A 77 6.85 -0.73 4.19
C LEU A 77 5.54 -0.49 3.44
N GLY A 78 4.87 0.64 3.71
CA GLY A 78 3.53 0.88 3.15
C GLY A 78 2.56 -0.24 3.53
N VAL A 79 1.77 -0.71 2.57
CA VAL A 79 0.92 -1.93 2.70
C VAL A 79 1.68 -3.22 2.38
N GLY A 80 2.98 -3.15 2.06
CA GLY A 80 3.86 -4.31 1.93
C GLY A 80 4.00 -4.94 0.55
N PHE A 81 3.46 -4.34 -0.53
CA PHE A 81 3.54 -4.94 -1.88
C PHE A 81 4.99 -5.16 -2.37
N SER A 82 5.91 -4.22 -2.12
CA SER A 82 7.31 -4.38 -2.48
C SER A 82 7.97 -5.56 -1.75
N LEU A 83 7.67 -5.71 -0.46
CA LEU A 83 8.19 -6.83 0.34
C LEU A 83 7.62 -8.16 -0.15
N ALA A 84 6.31 -8.22 -0.37
CA ALA A 84 5.65 -9.41 -0.89
C ALA A 84 6.23 -9.84 -2.25
N ARG A 85 6.55 -8.90 -3.13
CA ARG A 85 7.20 -9.22 -4.40
C ARG A 85 8.63 -9.69 -4.23
N ALA A 86 9.40 -9.07 -3.34
CA ALA A 86 10.80 -9.43 -3.11
C ALA A 86 10.97 -10.83 -2.48
N ALA A 87 9.96 -11.30 -1.74
CA ALA A 87 9.98 -12.59 -1.06
C ALA A 87 9.32 -13.74 -1.85
N ALA A 88 8.74 -13.45 -3.03
CA ALA A 88 8.09 -14.42 -3.90
C ALA A 88 9.08 -15.12 -4.82
#